data_AF-A0A0F9FNT9-F1
#
_entry.id   AF-A0A0F9FNT9-F1
#
_cell.length_a   1.000
_cell.length_b   1.000
_cell.length_c   1.000
_cell.angle_alpha   90.00
_cell.angle_beta   90.00
_cell.angle_gamma   90.00
#
_symmetry.space_group_name_H-M   'P 1'
#
loop_
_entity.id
_entity.type
_entity.pdbx_description
1 polymer ?
#
loop_
_entity_poly.entity_id
_entity_poly.type
_entity_poly.pdbx_seq_one_letter_code
_entity_poly.pdbx_strand_id
1 'polypeptide(L)'
;MKNKQKSIVSLMEIKLLLSNSSSAKDFHQLKNKISNIEKIEELFTKNYQQRKKEGVFYTTKTFSDFVVNQVILLLLNKMINKFGSNMSTLQKLDDLYDLIPQVKQEINKVLLKTSICDPACGAGVFLLSSVEIFFGIITKLQPELNKRDVK
;
A
#
# COMPACT_ATOMS: atom_id res chain seq x y z
N MET A 1 -11.59 -6.71 27.82
CA MET A 1 -11.74 -8.15 27.48
C MET A 1 -12.81 -8.41 26.41
N LYS A 2 -14.04 -7.88 26.52
CA LYS A 2 -15.12 -8.11 25.53
C LYS A 2 -14.76 -7.79 24.06
N ASN A 3 -14.03 -6.69 23.81
CA ASN A 3 -13.67 -6.28 22.43
C ASN A 3 -12.58 -7.17 21.79
N LYS A 4 -11.60 -7.66 22.58
CA LYS A 4 -10.58 -8.60 22.09
C LYS A 4 -11.21 -9.93 21.68
N GLN A 5 -12.14 -10.43 22.50
CA GLN A 5 -12.89 -11.66 22.20
C GLN A 5 -13.70 -11.49 20.90
N LYS A 6 -14.32 -10.32 20.70
CA LYS A 6 -15.08 -10.00 19.48
C LYS A 6 -14.20 -10.01 18.22
N SER A 7 -13.01 -9.40 18.27
CA SER A 7 -12.05 -9.44 17.15
C SER A 7 -11.62 -10.87 16.81
N ILE A 8 -11.31 -11.70 17.82
CA ILE A 8 -10.91 -13.10 17.61
C ILE A 8 -12.03 -13.91 16.95
N VAL A 9 -13.27 -13.75 17.44
CA VAL A 9 -14.44 -14.43 16.85
C VAL A 9 -14.64 -14.02 15.39
N SER A 10 -14.55 -12.73 15.08
CA SER A 10 -14.65 -12.27 13.69
C SER A 10 -13.56 -12.84 12.77
N LEU A 11 -12.34 -12.99 13.26
CA LEU A 11 -11.25 -13.64 12.51
C LEU A 11 -11.50 -15.13 12.28
N MET A 12 -12.04 -15.84 13.27
CA MET A 12 -12.41 -17.26 13.13
C MET A 12 -13.51 -17.46 12.09
N GLU A 13 -14.52 -16.58 12.07
CA GLU A 13 -15.58 -16.60 11.05
C GLU A 13 -15.03 -16.37 9.64
N ILE A 14 -14.11 -15.41 9.48
CA ILE A 14 -13.44 -15.16 8.19
C ILE A 14 -12.67 -16.41 7.75
N LYS A 15 -11.91 -17.02 8.65
CA LYS A 15 -11.14 -18.24 8.37
C LYS A 15 -12.05 -19.39 7.91
N LEU A 16 -13.18 -19.59 8.58
CA LEU A 16 -14.14 -20.63 8.22
C LEU A 16 -14.74 -20.39 6.82
N LEU A 17 -15.12 -19.15 6.52
CA LEU A 17 -15.64 -18.78 5.21
C LEU A 17 -14.60 -18.96 4.10
N LEU A 18 -13.35 -18.56 4.33
CA LEU A 18 -12.24 -18.78 3.38
C LEU A 18 -12.02 -20.27 3.08
N SER A 19 -12.18 -21.14 4.08
CA SER A 19 -11.91 -22.57 3.93
C SER A 19 -13.03 -23.32 3.21
N ASN A 20 -14.25 -22.76 3.21
CA ASN A 20 -15.46 -23.45 2.74
C ASN A 20 -16.17 -22.72 1.59
N SER A 21 -15.66 -21.58 1.13
CA SER A 21 -16.30 -20.79 0.09
C SER A 21 -16.27 -21.50 -1.26
N SER A 22 -17.44 -21.93 -1.75
CA SER A 22 -17.60 -22.62 -3.04
C SER A 22 -18.69 -22.00 -3.92
N SER A 23 -19.44 -21.02 -3.42
CA SER A 23 -20.53 -20.35 -4.16
C SER A 23 -20.34 -18.83 -4.26
N ALA A 24 -20.97 -18.21 -5.25
CA ALA A 24 -20.99 -16.76 -5.43
C ALA A 24 -21.51 -16.00 -4.19
N LYS A 25 -22.44 -16.61 -3.44
CA LYS A 25 -22.98 -16.05 -2.19
C LYS A 25 -21.91 -16.02 -1.10
N ASP A 26 -21.07 -17.05 -1.01
CA ASP A 26 -19.97 -17.12 -0.04
C ASP A 26 -18.91 -16.06 -0.35
N PHE A 27 -18.58 -15.85 -1.63
CA PHE A 27 -17.64 -14.80 -2.04
C PHE A 27 -18.14 -13.39 -1.72
N HIS A 28 -19.44 -13.11 -1.88
CA HIS A 28 -20.03 -11.83 -1.50
C HIS A 28 -19.96 -11.61 0.03
N GLN A 29 -20.31 -12.63 0.82
CA GLN A 29 -20.20 -12.55 2.28
C GLN A 29 -18.75 -12.37 2.74
N LEU A 30 -17.82 -13.09 2.12
CA LEU A 30 -16.40 -12.98 2.39
C LEU A 30 -15.90 -11.56 2.10
N LYS A 31 -16.25 -10.98 0.94
CA LYS A 31 -15.89 -9.60 0.59
C LYS A 31 -16.33 -8.60 1.66
N ASN A 32 -17.57 -8.73 2.16
CA ASN A 32 -18.11 -7.84 3.19
C ASN A 32 -17.43 -8.00 4.56
N LYS A 33 -16.94 -9.19 4.90
CA LYS A 33 -16.19 -9.38 6.15
C LYS A 33 -14.73 -8.92 6.00
N ILE A 34 -14.09 -9.20 4.87
CA ILE A 34 -12.73 -8.73 4.56
C ILE A 34 -12.67 -7.20 4.57
N SER A 35 -13.71 -6.50 4.07
CA SER A 35 -13.74 -5.02 4.12
C SER A 35 -13.74 -4.43 5.52
N ASN A 36 -13.90 -5.24 6.57
CA ASN A 36 -13.82 -4.81 7.97
C ASN A 36 -12.51 -5.25 8.66
N ILE A 37 -11.58 -5.87 7.94
CA ILE A 37 -10.37 -6.46 8.55
C ILE A 37 -9.48 -5.42 9.22
N GLU A 38 -9.31 -4.24 8.60
CA GLU A 38 -8.57 -3.10 9.18
C GLU A 38 -9.15 -2.68 10.54
N LYS A 39 -10.48 -2.58 10.64
CA LYS A 39 -11.15 -2.23 11.89
C LYS A 39 -10.97 -3.31 12.96
N ILE A 40 -11.01 -4.59 12.55
CA ILE A 40 -10.82 -5.73 13.45
C ILE A 40 -9.38 -5.71 14.01
N GLU A 41 -8.40 -5.45 13.16
CA GLU A 41 -6.98 -5.35 13.51
C GLU A 41 -6.71 -4.17 14.44
N GLU A 42 -7.24 -2.98 14.11
CA GLU A 42 -7.10 -1.80 14.96
C GLU A 42 -7.67 -2.05 16.36
N LEU A 43 -8.87 -2.64 16.45
CA LEU A 43 -9.50 -3.01 17.71
C LEU A 43 -8.67 -4.06 18.46
N PHE A 44 -8.12 -5.06 17.77
CA PHE A 44 -7.27 -6.08 18.39
C PHE A 44 -6.02 -5.43 18.99
N THR A 45 -5.28 -4.64 18.20
CA THR A 45 -4.02 -3.99 18.60
C THR A 45 -4.22 -3.01 19.74
N LYS A 46 -5.30 -2.21 19.73
CA LYS A 46 -5.65 -1.32 20.85
C LYS A 46 -5.85 -2.06 22.18
N ASN A 47 -6.38 -3.29 22.12
CA ASN A 47 -6.67 -4.12 23.30
C ASN A 47 -5.56 -5.14 23.61
N TYR A 48 -4.44 -5.12 22.88
CA TYR A 48 -3.31 -6.00 23.12
C TYR A 48 -2.47 -5.52 24.31
N GLN A 49 -2.39 -6.32 25.38
CA GLN A 49 -1.79 -5.90 26.64
C GLN A 49 -0.27 -5.68 26.57
N GLN A 50 0.44 -6.45 25.75
CA GLN A 50 1.90 -6.33 25.60
C GLN A 50 2.31 -5.31 24.51
N ARG A 51 1.35 -4.61 23.89
CA ARG A 51 1.60 -3.74 22.73
C ARG A 51 2.71 -2.71 22.92
N LYS A 52 2.77 -2.08 24.11
CA LYS A 52 3.81 -1.08 24.43
C LYS A 52 5.19 -1.71 24.57
N LYS A 53 5.24 -2.89 25.19
CA LYS A 53 6.47 -3.65 25.42
C LYS A 53 7.05 -4.17 24.10
N GLU A 54 6.18 -4.60 23.20
CA GLU A 54 6.55 -5.19 21.90
C GLU A 54 6.56 -4.17 20.75
N GLY A 55 6.25 -2.89 21.02
CA GLY A 55 6.21 -1.85 19.99
C GLY A 55 5.10 -2.04 18.94
N VAL A 56 4.06 -2.80 19.24
CA VAL A 56 2.99 -3.15 18.29
C VAL A 56 1.95 -2.04 18.26
N PHE A 57 2.01 -1.20 17.23
CA PHE A 57 1.03 -0.14 16.98
C PHE A 57 0.46 -0.29 15.58
N TYR A 58 -0.85 -0.03 15.46
CA TYR A 58 -1.52 -0.04 14.16
C TYR A 58 -1.22 1.26 13.43
N THR A 59 -0.69 1.15 12.22
CA THR A 59 -0.53 2.27 11.31
C THR A 59 -1.73 2.30 10.37
N THR A 60 -2.42 3.44 10.28
CA THR A 60 -3.56 3.57 9.38
C THR A 60 -3.08 3.67 7.93
N LYS A 61 -3.85 3.12 6.99
CA LYS A 61 -3.57 3.23 5.55
C LYS A 61 -3.37 4.69 5.13
N THR A 62 -4.20 5.61 5.61
CA THR A 62 -4.08 7.05 5.30
C THR A 62 -2.72 7.63 5.68
N PHE A 63 -2.17 7.24 6.84
CA PHE A 63 -0.85 7.71 7.25
C PHE A 63 0.26 7.08 6.42
N SER A 64 0.20 5.77 6.18
CA SER A 64 1.16 5.07 5.32
C SER A 64 1.15 5.63 3.89
N ASP A 65 -0.03 5.82 3.30
CA ASP A 65 -0.20 6.44 1.98
C ASP A 65 0.44 7.83 1.95
N PHE A 66 0.19 8.69 2.96
CA PHE A 66 0.81 10.01 3.03
C PHE A 66 2.34 9.93 3.02
N VAL A 67 2.93 9.16 3.92
CA VAL A 67 4.39 9.03 4.03
C VAL A 67 4.99 8.49 2.74
N VAL A 68 4.39 7.43 2.17
CA VAL A 68 4.85 6.84 0.91
C VAL A 68 4.76 7.86 -0.23
N ASN A 69 3.66 8.61 -0.34
CA ASN A 69 3.53 9.66 -1.35
C ASN A 69 4.66 10.70 -1.25
N GLN A 70 4.99 11.16 -0.03
CA GLN A 70 6.07 12.13 0.18
C GLN A 70 7.45 11.54 -0.18
N VAL A 71 7.72 10.30 0.23
CA VAL A 71 9.00 9.62 -0.09
C VAL A 71 9.17 9.45 -1.60
N ILE A 72 8.12 9.03 -2.31
CA ILE A 72 8.15 8.89 -3.76
C ILE A 72 8.36 10.25 -4.43
N LEU A 73 7.66 11.29 -3.98
CA LEU A 73 7.81 12.63 -4.53
C LEU A 73 9.25 13.14 -4.39
N LEU A 74 9.86 12.93 -3.21
CA LEU A 74 11.27 13.27 -2.96
C LEU A 74 12.23 12.47 -3.86
N LEU A 75 12.00 11.17 -4.01
CA LEU A 75 12.79 10.31 -4.89
C LEU A 75 12.74 10.81 -6.34
N LEU A 76 11.54 11.08 -6.84
CA LEU A 76 11.31 11.51 -8.22
C LEU A 76 11.90 12.90 -8.49
N ASN A 77 11.72 13.85 -7.58
CA ASN A 77 12.35 15.18 -7.69
C ASN A 77 13.88 15.09 -7.70
N LYS A 78 14.47 14.24 -6.85
CA LYS A 78 15.92 14.00 -6.85
C LYS A 78 16.41 13.43 -8.19
N MET A 79 15.62 12.56 -8.81
CA MET A 79 15.94 12.01 -10.13
C MET A 79 15.80 13.04 -11.26
N ILE A 80 14.69 13.78 -11.30
CA ILE A 80 14.41 14.80 -12.31
C ILE A 80 15.53 15.84 -12.34
N ASN A 81 15.97 16.31 -11.16
CA ASN A 81 17.07 17.26 -11.05
C ASN A 81 18.40 16.71 -11.62
N LYS A 82 18.59 15.39 -11.66
CA LYS A 82 19.77 14.75 -12.26
C LYS A 82 19.70 14.73 -13.80
N PHE A 83 18.51 14.78 -14.39
CA PHE A 83 18.31 14.75 -15.85
C PHE A 83 18.44 16.14 -16.51
N GLY A 84 18.36 17.22 -15.74
CA GLY A 84 18.62 18.58 -16.21
C GLY A 84 18.05 19.65 -15.28
N SER A 85 18.80 20.75 -15.10
CA SER A 85 18.56 21.79 -14.08
C SER A 85 17.33 22.67 -14.28
N ASN A 86 16.63 22.54 -15.42
CA ASN A 86 15.50 23.42 -15.80
C ASN A 86 14.14 22.71 -15.73
N MET A 87 14.06 21.49 -15.19
CA MET A 87 12.77 20.82 -15.00
C MET A 87 12.09 21.27 -13.71
N SER A 88 10.79 21.53 -13.82
CA SER A 88 9.92 21.89 -12.72
C SER A 88 9.94 20.83 -11.61
N THR A 89 10.13 21.25 -10.37
CA THR A 89 9.94 20.40 -9.18
C THR A 89 8.47 19.98 -9.07
N LEU A 90 8.22 18.68 -9.02
CA LEU A 90 6.90 18.11 -8.77
C LEU A 90 6.42 18.53 -7.38
N GLN A 91 5.19 19.04 -7.29
CA GLN A 91 4.53 19.39 -6.03
C GLN A 91 3.64 18.24 -5.54
N LYS A 92 3.13 17.44 -6.48
CA LYS A 92 2.33 16.24 -6.22
C LYS A 92 2.66 15.18 -7.27
N LEU A 93 2.35 13.92 -6.98
CA LEU A 93 2.61 12.83 -7.92
C LEU A 93 1.83 12.96 -9.23
N ASP A 94 0.65 13.57 -9.23
CA ASP A 94 -0.11 13.77 -10.47
C ASP A 94 0.62 14.67 -11.49
N ASP A 95 1.54 15.54 -11.03
CA ASP A 95 2.34 16.40 -11.92
C ASP A 95 3.24 15.56 -12.85
N LEU A 96 3.52 14.30 -12.49
CA LEU A 96 4.26 13.33 -13.33
C LEU A 96 3.60 13.13 -14.70
N TYR A 97 2.27 13.20 -14.75
CA TYR A 97 1.51 12.93 -15.96
C TYR A 97 1.55 14.10 -16.96
N ASP A 98 2.06 15.26 -16.56
CA ASP A 98 2.23 16.43 -17.43
C ASP A 98 3.66 16.54 -17.98
N LEU A 99 4.59 15.70 -17.52
CA LEU A 99 5.98 15.68 -18.00
C LEU A 99 6.10 15.23 -19.46
N ILE A 100 7.20 15.62 -20.12
CA ILE A 100 7.51 15.18 -21.48
C ILE A 100 7.76 13.67 -21.54
N PRO A 101 7.44 12.99 -22.68
CA PRO A 101 7.53 11.54 -22.80
C PRO A 101 8.90 10.94 -22.44
N GLN A 102 10.01 11.61 -22.81
CA GLN A 102 11.35 11.11 -22.51
C GLN A 102 11.58 10.97 -21.00
N VAL A 103 11.11 11.94 -20.22
CA VAL A 103 11.30 11.93 -18.76
C VAL A 103 10.37 10.93 -18.08
N LYS A 104 9.14 10.79 -18.58
CA LYS A 104 8.24 9.72 -18.14
C LYS A 104 8.85 8.33 -18.33
N GLN A 105 9.51 8.08 -19.48
CA GLN A 105 10.19 6.81 -19.75
C GLN A 105 11.35 6.55 -18.78
N GLU A 106 12.18 7.56 -18.49
CA GLU A 106 13.27 7.43 -17.53
C GLU A 106 12.77 7.20 -16.11
N ILE A 107 11.71 7.91 -15.70
CA ILE A 107 11.04 7.69 -14.41
C ILE A 107 10.56 6.25 -14.29
N ASN A 108 9.86 5.73 -15.30
CA ASN A 108 9.38 4.35 -15.30
C ASN A 108 10.52 3.32 -15.18
N LYS A 109 11.61 3.51 -15.92
CA LYS A 109 12.79 2.62 -15.83
C LYS A 109 13.35 2.55 -14.42
N VAL A 110 13.36 3.67 -13.69
CA VAL A 110 13.85 3.68 -12.31
C VAL A 110 12.82 3.10 -11.34
N LEU A 111 11.54 3.44 -11.49
CA LEU A 111 10.48 2.87 -10.64
C LEU A 111 10.44 1.33 -10.73
N LEU A 112 10.54 0.77 -11.95
CA LEU A 112 10.60 -0.68 -12.18
C LEU A 112 11.86 -1.36 -11.59
N LYS A 113 12.92 -0.60 -11.32
CA LYS A 113 14.15 -1.13 -10.71
C LYS A 113 14.27 -0.82 -9.22
N THR A 114 13.34 -0.04 -8.68
CA THR A 114 13.40 0.40 -7.28
C THR A 114 12.86 -0.70 -6.39
N SER A 115 13.66 -1.11 -5.41
CA SER A 115 13.23 -2.02 -4.34
C SER A 115 12.90 -1.23 -3.09
N ILE A 116 11.83 -1.61 -2.40
CA ILE A 116 11.37 -0.98 -1.16
C ILE A 116 11.58 -1.97 -0.04
N CYS A 117 12.19 -1.52 1.05
CA CYS A 117 12.47 -2.33 2.22
C CYS A 117 11.96 -1.62 3.47
N ASP A 118 11.17 -2.32 4.28
CA ASP A 118 10.75 -1.88 5.60
C ASP A 118 11.28 -2.88 6.64
N PRO A 119 12.33 -2.52 7.41
CA PRO A 119 12.96 -3.43 8.38
C PRO A 119 12.06 -3.73 9.59
N ALA A 120 10.96 -2.99 9.77
CA ALA A 120 10.02 -3.16 10.88
C ALA A 120 8.57 -3.16 10.36
N CYS A 121 8.32 -3.92 9.29
CA CYS A 121 7.08 -3.84 8.53
C CYS A 121 5.79 -4.18 9.30
N GLY A 122 5.87 -4.92 10.41
CA GLY A 122 4.71 -5.29 11.21
C GLY A 122 3.64 -5.98 10.35
N ALA A 123 2.46 -5.37 10.24
CA ALA A 123 1.37 -5.84 9.39
C ALA A 123 1.57 -5.59 7.87
N GLY A 124 2.66 -4.91 7.49
CA GLY A 124 3.04 -4.65 6.10
C GLY A 124 2.33 -3.46 5.45
N VAL A 125 1.63 -2.61 6.22
CA VAL A 125 0.82 -1.49 5.68
C VAL A 125 1.66 -0.55 4.82
N PHE A 126 2.89 -0.22 5.22
CA PHE A 126 3.80 0.60 4.40
C PHE A 126 4.15 -0.07 3.08
N LEU A 127 4.50 -1.36 3.10
CA LEU A 127 4.82 -2.11 1.87
C LEU A 127 3.61 -2.20 0.94
N LEU A 128 2.41 -2.41 1.49
CA LEU A 128 1.19 -2.46 0.69
C LEU A 128 0.89 -1.09 0.05
N SER A 129 0.89 -0.01 0.84
CA SER A 129 0.73 1.36 0.33
C SER A 129 1.78 1.69 -0.73
N SER A 130 3.03 1.30 -0.50
CA SER A 130 4.12 1.43 -1.47
C SER A 130 3.83 0.74 -2.78
N VAL A 131 3.46 -0.54 -2.76
CA VAL A 131 3.14 -1.30 -3.98
C VAL A 131 1.94 -0.70 -4.70
N GLU A 132 0.86 -0.36 -3.99
CA GLU A 132 -0.33 0.24 -4.60
C GLU A 132 -0.02 1.56 -5.33
N ILE A 133 0.76 2.44 -4.69
CA ILE A 133 1.12 3.74 -5.26
C ILE A 133 2.11 3.58 -6.41
N PHE A 134 3.18 2.79 -6.25
CA PHE A 134 4.15 2.52 -7.32
C PHE A 134 3.48 1.92 -8.55
N PHE A 135 2.68 0.87 -8.34
CA PHE A 135 1.98 0.21 -9.42
C PHE A 135 0.97 1.14 -10.10
N GLY A 136 0.27 1.97 -9.32
CA GLY A 136 -0.63 2.99 -9.84
C GLY A 136 0.08 4.01 -10.75
N ILE A 137 1.29 4.44 -10.39
CA ILE A 137 2.09 5.36 -11.22
C ILE A 137 2.56 4.65 -12.49
N ILE A 138 3.19 3.48 -12.36
CA ILE A 138 3.74 2.71 -13.48
C ILE A 138 2.66 2.43 -14.53
N THR A 139 1.49 1.94 -14.09
CA THR A 139 0.38 1.60 -15.00
C THR A 139 -0.23 2.81 -15.70
N LYS A 140 -0.21 3.98 -15.07
CA LYS A 140 -0.66 5.23 -15.70
C LYS A 140 0.38 5.78 -16.69
N LEU A 141 1.67 5.63 -16.38
CA LEU A 141 2.74 6.08 -17.27
C LEU A 141 2.97 5.13 -18.47
N GLN A 142 2.62 3.85 -18.33
CA GLN A 142 2.66 2.83 -19.39
C GLN A 142 1.35 2.02 -19.42
N PRO A 143 0.29 2.55 -20.03
CA PRO A 143 -1.00 1.86 -20.15
C PRO A 143 -0.91 0.51 -20.88
N GLU A 144 0.03 0.39 -21.80
CA GLU A 144 0.31 -0.82 -22.58
C GLU A 144 1.08 -1.90 -21.80
N LEU A 145 1.59 -1.59 -20.61
CA LEU A 145 2.32 -2.57 -19.81
C LEU A 145 1.37 -3.67 -19.33
N ASN A 146 1.70 -4.93 -19.65
CA ASN A 146 0.95 -6.04 -19.10
C ASN A 146 1.20 -6.08 -17.59
N LYS A 147 0.10 -6.07 -16.81
CA LYS A 147 0.17 -6.08 -15.33
C LYS A 147 0.95 -7.26 -14.77
N ARG A 148 1.10 -8.35 -15.54
CA ARG A 148 1.89 -9.54 -15.17
C ARG A 148 3.40 -9.37 -15.37
N ASP A 149 3.82 -8.35 -16.11
CA ASP A 149 5.22 -8.11 -16.43
C ASP A 149 5.89 -7.15 -15.42
N VAL A 150 5.12 -6.55 -14.52
CA VAL A 150 5.64 -5.82 -13.35
C VAL A 150 6.15 -6.85 -12.35
N LYS A 151 7.46 -6.99 -12.27
CA LYS A 151 8.16 -7.89 -11.35
C LYS A 151 8.47 -7.22 -10.02
#